data_AF-A0A355B2B5-F1
#
_entry.id   AF-A0A355B2B5-F1
#
_cell.length_a   1.000
_cell.length_b   1.000
_cell.length_c   1.000
_cell.angle_alpha   90.00
_cell.angle_beta   90.00
_cell.angle_gamma   90.00
#
_symmetry.space_group_name_H-M   'P 1'
#
loop_
_entity.id
_entity.type
_entity.pdbx_description
1 polymer ?
#
loop_
_entity_poly.entity_id
_entity_poly.type
_entity_poly.pdbx_seq_one_letter_code
_entity_poly.pdbx_strand_id
1 'polypeptide(L)'
;ELAAGNPECERTQVWVRLRDGREVSAVEEVGRGHIDKPLLEQELRDKFLECAGVMLPADRARTAWEGWRGLENSADIGELLPLLVSS
;
A
#
# COMPACT_ATOMS: atom_id res chain seq x y z
N GLU A 1 -24.86 -14.93 5.89
CA GLU A 1 -25.35 -14.40 7.18
C GLU A 1 -24.43 -13.35 7.82
N LEU A 2 -23.09 -13.44 7.74
CA LEU A 2 -22.19 -12.48 8.40
C LEU A 2 -22.14 -11.06 7.78
N ALA A 3 -22.28 -10.93 6.46
CA ALA A 3 -22.27 -9.61 5.78
C ALA A 3 -23.48 -8.71 6.12
N ALA A 4 -24.54 -9.28 6.72
CA ALA A 4 -25.75 -8.53 7.06
C ALA A 4 -25.64 -7.74 8.38
N GLY A 5 -24.66 -8.06 9.23
CA GLY A 5 -24.52 -7.48 10.58
C GLY A 5 -23.44 -6.41 10.71
N ASN A 6 -22.51 -6.30 9.75
CA ASN A 6 -21.47 -5.29 9.74
C ASN A 6 -21.10 -4.92 8.28
N PRO A 7 -21.47 -3.73 7.78
CA PRO A 7 -21.20 -3.30 6.41
C PRO A 7 -19.70 -3.09 6.12
N GLU A 8 -18.85 -3.03 7.15
CA GLU A 8 -17.38 -2.98 7.03
C GLU A 8 -16.74 -4.38 7.15
N CYS A 9 -17.53 -5.45 7.25
CA CYS A 9 -17.00 -6.81 7.31
C CYS A 9 -16.48 -7.22 5.93
N GLU A 10 -15.18 -6.99 5.70
CA GLU A 10 -14.43 -7.43 4.52
C GLU A 10 -14.00 -8.91 4.58
N ARG A 11 -14.65 -9.70 5.43
CA ARG A 11 -14.27 -11.11 5.65
C ARG A 11 -14.30 -11.87 4.34
N THR A 12 -13.12 -12.25 3.89
CA THR A 12 -12.89 -12.98 2.66
C THR A 12 -12.43 -14.40 2.99
N GLN A 13 -13.11 -15.40 2.43
CA GLN A 13 -12.73 -16.79 2.55
C GLN A 13 -12.36 -17.34 1.17
N VAL A 14 -11.16 -17.91 1.07
CA VAL A 14 -10.67 -18.58 -0.13
C VAL A 14 -10.41 -20.04 0.20
N TRP A 15 -10.76 -20.93 -0.71
CA TRP A 15 -10.44 -22.35 -0.62
C TRP A 15 -9.90 -22.83 -1.97
N VAL A 16 -8.93 -23.73 -1.91
CA VAL A 16 -8.25 -24.31 -3.06
C VAL A 16 -8.24 -25.82 -2.87
N ARG A 17 -8.72 -26.54 -3.88
CA ARG A 17 -8.60 -28.00 -3.96
C ARG A 17 -7.48 -28.37 -4.92
N LEU A 18 -6.50 -29.10 -4.43
CA LEU A 18 -5.34 -29.58 -5.18
C LEU A 18 -5.72 -30.81 -6.01
N ARG A 19 -4.90 -31.11 -7.02
CA ARG A 19 -5.12 -32.26 -7.92
C ARG A 19 -5.04 -33.62 -7.20
N ASP A 20 -4.32 -33.68 -6.09
CA ASP A 20 -4.23 -34.86 -5.23
C ASP A 20 -5.42 -35.00 -4.25
N GLY A 21 -6.40 -34.10 -4.35
CA GLY A 21 -7.61 -34.11 -3.54
C GLY A 21 -7.49 -33.37 -2.20
N ARG A 22 -6.30 -32.90 -1.80
CA ARG A 22 -6.16 -32.07 -0.60
C ARG A 22 -6.85 -30.72 -0.77
N GLU A 23 -7.41 -30.19 0.30
CA GLU A 23 -8.00 -28.86 0.35
C GLU A 23 -7.22 -27.96 1.31
N VAL A 24 -7.02 -26.72 0.89
CA VAL A 24 -6.42 -25.66 1.70
C VAL A 24 -7.40 -24.49 1.71
N SER A 25 -7.67 -23.92 2.88
CA SER A 25 -8.52 -22.73 3.00
C SER A 25 -7.83 -21.66 3.83
N ALA A 26 -8.18 -20.42 3.54
CA ALA A 26 -7.76 -19.25 4.28
C ALA A 26 -8.97 -18.34 4.48
N VAL A 27 -9.04 -17.74 5.66
CA VAL A 27 -10.01 -16.70 5.99
C VAL A 27 -9.21 -15.50 6.47
N GLU A 28 -9.49 -14.35 5.91
CA GLU A 28 -8.96 -13.07 6.38
C GLU A 28 -10.14 -12.15 6.66
N GLU A 29 -10.13 -11.53 7.83
CA GLU A 29 -11.20 -10.60 8.23
C GLU A 29 -10.93 -9.18 7.72
N VAL A 30 -9.65 -8.81 7.64
CA VAL A 30 -9.21 -7.49 7.14
C VAL A 30 -7.93 -7.63 6.31
N GLY A 31 -7.89 -6.88 5.21
CA GLY A 31 -6.71 -6.79 4.35
C GLY A 31 -5.54 -6.06 5.03
N ARG A 32 -4.31 -6.37 4.63
CA ARG A 32 -3.14 -5.57 5.00
C ARG A 32 -3.29 -4.16 4.41
N GLY A 33 -3.13 -3.13 5.22
CA GLY A 33 -3.43 -1.73 4.89
C GLY A 33 -4.76 -1.22 5.48
N HIS A 34 -5.59 -2.08 6.05
CA HIS A 34 -6.74 -1.67 6.86
C HIS A 34 -6.28 -0.88 8.10
N ILE A 35 -7.13 -0.01 8.67
CA ILE A 35 -6.79 0.79 9.86
C ILE A 35 -6.38 -0.09 11.05
N ASP A 36 -7.01 -1.26 11.20
CA ASP A 36 -6.68 -2.25 12.24
C ASP A 36 -5.51 -3.17 11.87
N LYS A 37 -5.06 -3.17 10.61
CA LYS A 37 -3.92 -3.96 10.09
C LYS A 37 -3.06 -3.08 9.17
N PRO A 38 -2.49 -1.97 9.68
CA PRO A 38 -1.85 -0.96 8.84
C PRO A 38 -0.60 -1.49 8.15
N LEU A 39 -0.21 -0.83 7.06
CA LEU A 39 1.09 -1.07 6.45
C LEU A 39 2.21 -0.57 7.36
N LEU A 40 3.33 -1.29 7.37
CA LEU A 40 4.55 -0.77 7.96
C LEU A 40 5.06 0.37 7.09
N GLU A 41 5.79 1.29 7.71
CA GLU A 41 6.40 2.42 7.01
C GLU A 41 7.25 1.97 5.81
N GLN A 42 8.03 0.90 5.98
CA GLN A 42 8.84 0.34 4.90
C GLN A 42 7.96 -0.13 3.73
N GLU A 43 6.80 -0.73 3.99
CA GLU A 43 5.92 -1.22 2.92
C GLU A 43 5.21 -0.08 2.20
N LEU A 44 4.88 1.00 2.91
CA LEU A 44 4.40 2.22 2.29
C LEU A 44 5.48 2.84 1.39
N ARG A 45 6.73 2.90 1.86
CA ARG A 45 7.86 3.38 1.05
C ARG A 45 8.04 2.54 -0.19
N ASP A 46 8.11 1.22 -0.02
CA ASP A 46 8.38 0.30 -1.11
C ASP A 46 7.24 0.37 -2.15
N LYS A 47 5.98 0.44 -1.71
CA LYS A 47 4.81 0.69 -2.58
C LYS A 47 4.89 2.03 -3.31
N PHE A 48 5.29 3.10 -2.62
CA PHE A 48 5.47 4.40 -3.24
C PHE A 48 6.53 4.36 -4.35
N LEU A 49 7.68 3.74 -4.08
CA LEU A 49 8.78 3.63 -5.03
C LEU A 49 8.41 2.77 -6.24
N GLU A 50 7.64 1.70 -6.05
CA GLU A 50 7.09 0.88 -7.13
C GLU A 50 6.22 1.72 -8.08
N CYS A 51 5.26 2.48 -7.53
CA CYS A 51 4.39 3.34 -8.33
C CYS A 51 5.15 4.49 -9.00
N ALA A 52 6.00 5.19 -8.25
CA ALA A 52 6.75 6.34 -8.74
C ALA A 52 7.79 5.94 -9.81
N GLY A 53 8.40 4.77 -9.67
CA GLY A 53 9.40 4.25 -10.62
C GLY A 53 8.87 4.01 -12.03
N VAL A 54 7.55 3.95 -12.22
CA VAL A 54 6.92 3.89 -13.56
C VAL A 54 7.11 5.20 -14.32
N MET A 55 7.17 6.34 -13.61
CA MET A 55 7.17 7.68 -14.20
C MET A 55 8.47 8.46 -13.95
N LEU A 56 9.21 8.12 -12.89
CA LEU A 56 10.36 8.88 -12.41
C LEU A 56 11.62 8.00 -12.35
N PRO A 57 12.81 8.57 -12.63
CA PRO A 57 14.07 7.90 -12.33
C PRO A 57 14.16 7.54 -10.83
N ALA A 58 14.82 6.41 -10.52
CA ALA A 58 14.85 5.85 -9.17
C ALA A 58 15.37 6.83 -8.10
N ASP A 59 16.40 7.62 -8.43
CA ASP A 59 16.91 8.65 -7.52
C ASP A 59 15.88 9.73 -7.23
N ARG A 60 15.15 10.20 -8.26
CA ARG A 60 14.10 11.23 -8.10
C ARG A 60 12.93 10.69 -7.29
N ALA A 61 12.52 9.43 -7.51
CA ALA A 61 11.49 8.79 -6.70
C ALA A 61 11.90 8.70 -5.22
N ARG A 62 13.15 8.33 -4.93
CA ARG A 62 13.67 8.33 -3.56
C ARG A 62 13.68 9.72 -2.94
N THR A 63 14.18 10.73 -3.66
CA THR A 63 14.17 12.12 -3.16
C THR A 63 12.76 12.63 -2.91
N ALA A 64 11.80 12.30 -3.78
CA ALA A 64 10.39 12.63 -3.58
C ALA A 64 9.84 12.00 -2.29
N TRP A 65 10.10 10.71 -2.04
CA TRP A 65 9.68 10.03 -0.81
C TRP A 65 10.20 10.75 0.45
N GLU A 66 11.50 11.02 0.50
CA GLU A 66 12.11 11.71 1.65
C GLU A 66 11.52 13.11 1.86
N GLY A 67 11.32 13.86 0.77
CA GLY A 67 10.71 15.19 0.83
C GLY A 67 9.27 15.17 1.36
N TRP A 68 8.47 14.18 0.97
CA TRP A 68 7.11 13.99 1.50
C TRP A 68 7.10 13.56 2.96
N ARG A 69 8.04 12.71 3.36
CA ARG A 69 8.15 12.22 4.74
C ARG A 69 8.60 13.28 5.73
N GLY A 70 9.27 14.33 5.27
CA GLY A 70 9.67 15.48 6.07
C GLY A 70 8.85 16.74 5.77
N LEU A 71 7.67 16.61 5.16
CA LEU A 71 6.86 17.76 4.70
C LEU A 71 6.54 18.74 5.84
N GLU A 72 6.32 18.24 7.05
CA GLU A 72 6.04 19.06 8.24
C GLU A 72 7.19 19.99 8.62
N ASN A 73 8.41 19.70 8.14
CA ASN A 73 9.60 20.50 8.35
C ASN A 73 9.95 21.38 7.13
N SER A 74 9.16 21.32 6.05
CA SER A 74 9.42 22.10 4.84
C SER A 74 9.04 23.57 5.04
N ALA A 75 9.95 24.47 4.63
CA ALA A 75 9.70 25.91 4.61
C ALA A 75 8.86 26.33 3.39
N ASP A 76 8.97 25.59 2.28
CA ASP A 76 8.25 25.85 1.03
C ASP A 76 7.93 24.52 0.32
N ILE A 77 6.64 24.23 0.15
CA ILE A 77 6.17 23.04 -0.58
C ILE A 77 6.50 23.12 -2.08
N GLY A 78 6.76 24.31 -2.61
CA GLY A 78 7.21 24.54 -3.98
C GLY A 78 8.50 23.79 -4.33
N GLU A 79 9.34 23.50 -3.33
CA GLU A 79 10.58 22.72 -3.51
C GLU A 79 10.31 21.24 -3.85
N LEU A 80 9.14 20.71 -3.51
CA LEU A 80 8.76 19.32 -3.79
C LEU A 80 8.13 19.15 -5.19
N LEU A 81 7.52 20.20 -5.74
CA LEU A 81 6.83 20.12 -7.03
C LEU A 81 7.74 19.66 -8.20
N PRO A 82 9.00 20.12 -8.33
CA PRO A 82 9.91 19.63 -9.37
C PRO A 82 10.19 18.13 -9.31
N LEU A 83 10.01 17.50 -8.15
CA LEU A 83 10.24 16.06 -7.97
C LEU A 83 9.09 15.20 -8.52
N LEU A 84 7.92 15.80 -8.74
CA LEU A 84 6.68 15.10 -9.13
C LEU A 84 6.38 15.18 -10.63
N VAL A 85 7.03 16.11 -11.33
CA VAL A 85 6.86 16.30 -12.76
C VAL A 85 7.78 15.37 -13.54
N SER A 86 7.20 14.61 -14.47
CA SER A 86 7.98 13.94 -15.51
C SER A 86 8.48 15.01 -16.47
N SER A 87 9.80 15.23 -16.49
CA SER A 87 10.46 16.15 -17.43
C SER A 87 10.73 15.44 -18.75
#